data_AF-A0A1H0IFM9-F1
#
_entry.id   AF-A0A1H0IFM9-F1
#
_cell.length_a   1.000
_cell.length_b   1.000
_cell.length_c   1.000
_cell.angle_alpha   90.00
_cell.angle_beta   90.00
_cell.angle_gamma   90.00
#
_symmetry.space_group_name_H-M   'P 1'
#
loop_
_entity.id
_entity.type
_entity.pdbx_description
1 polymer ?
#
loop_
_entity_poly.entity_id
_entity_poly.type
_entity_poly.pdbx_seq_one_letter_code
_entity_poly.pdbx_strand_id
1 'polypeptide(L)' 'MWEQMLLTDQIEIQMDKFDHLLELKLSNHEKEEAATVRLSHAELILLLHTLLEVNRSFRGDISYYHDDQVQNELLARSPG' A
#
# COMPACT_ATOMS: atom_id res chain seq x y z
N MET A 1 6.64 4.90 21.78
CA MET A 1 5.29 4.63 22.35
C MET A 1 4.45 4.13 21.20
N TRP A 2 4.05 2.87 21.26
CA TRP A 2 3.28 2.23 20.19
C TRP A 2 1.83 2.72 20.20
N GLU A 3 1.36 3.15 19.04
CA GLU A 3 -0.04 3.50 18.81
C GLU A 3 -0.66 2.59 17.77
N GLN A 4 -1.84 2.06 18.09
CA GLN A 4 -2.60 1.22 17.18
C GLN A 4 -3.22 2.08 16.09
N MET A 5 -2.89 1.78 14.83
CA MET A 5 -3.41 2.48 13.65
C MET A 5 -4.56 1.72 13.00
N LEU A 6 -4.50 0.38 13.01
CA LEU A 6 -5.52 -0.48 12.42
C LEU A 6 -5.62 -1.78 13.22
N LEU A 7 -6.84 -2.25 13.43
CA LEU A 7 -7.11 -3.56 13.99
C LEU A 7 -8.29 -4.19 13.25
N THR A 8 -8.06 -5.38 12.73
CA THR A 8 -9.04 -6.26 12.09
C THR A 8 -8.82 -7.69 12.60
N ASP A 9 -9.71 -8.61 12.25
CA ASP A 9 -9.57 -10.02 12.66
C ASP A 9 -8.26 -10.67 12.18
N GLN A 10 -7.69 -10.20 11.06
CA GLN A 10 -6.52 -10.80 10.41
C GLN A 10 -5.26 -9.93 10.50
N ILE A 11 -5.41 -8.62 10.69
CA ILE A 11 -4.31 -7.65 10.59
C ILE A 11 -4.41 -6.67 11.74
N GLU A 12 -3.30 -6.50 12.46
CA GLU A 12 -3.05 -5.41 13.38
C GLU A 12 -1.85 -4.58 12.90
N ILE A 13 -2.00 -3.25 12.91
CA ILE A 13 -0.94 -2.31 12.55
C ILE A 13 -0.71 -1.36 13.72
N GLN A 14 0.53 -1.32 14.20
CA GLN A 14 0.98 -0.39 15.23
C GLN A 14 2.13 0.47 14.70
N MET A 15 2.25 1.70 15.21
CA MET A 15 3.36 2.60 14.88
C MET A 15 4.03 3.12 16.15
N ASP A 16 5.36 3.11 16.19
CA ASP A 16 6.10 3.92 17.16
C ASP A 16 6.26 5.34 16.63
N LYS A 17 5.62 6.29 17.33
CA LYS A 17 5.63 7.72 16.97
C LYS A 17 7.02 8.35 16.95
N PHE A 18 7.97 7.81 17.71
CA PHE A 18 9.29 8.43 17.86
C PHE A 18 10.29 7.87 16.85
N ASP A 19 10.22 6.57 16.59
CA ASP A 19 11.19 5.87 15.74
C ASP A 19 10.70 5.67 14.31
N HIS A 20 9.48 6.14 13.98
CA HIS A 20 8.83 5.95 12.68
C HIS A 20 8.82 4.49 12.20
N LEU A 21 8.77 3.57 13.16
CA LEU A 21 8.70 2.12 12.94
C LEU A 21 7.26 1.67 12.93
N LEU A 22 6.93 0.76 12.01
CA LEU A 22 5.65 0.07 12.02
C LEU A 22 5.81 -1.40 12.33
N GLU A 23 4.86 -1.91 13.09
CA GLU A 23 4.72 -3.32 13.40
C GLU A 23 3.40 -3.81 12.82
N LEU A 24 3.50 -4.76 11.88
CA LEU A 24 2.39 -5.42 11.23
C LEU A 24 2.28 -6.84 11.80
N LYS A 25 1.17 -7.15 12.46
CA LYS A 25 0.89 -8.48 12.97
C LYS A 25 -0.19 -9.12 12.12
N LEU A 26 0.14 -10.28 11.57
CA LEU A 26 -0.76 -11.10 10.77
C LEU A 26 -1.27 -12.24 11.64
N SER A 27 -2.55 -12.17 11.98
CA SER A 27 -3.25 -13.25 12.66
C SER A 27 -3.55 -14.34 11.65
N ASN A 28 -3.00 -15.53 11.86
CA ASN A 28 -3.36 -16.70 11.08
C ASN A 28 -4.12 -17.65 12.00
N HIS A 29 -5.41 -17.86 11.76
CA HIS A 29 -6.26 -18.72 12.60
C HIS A 29 -5.77 -20.18 12.68
N GLU A 30 -4.91 -20.61 11.74
CA GLU A 30 -4.33 -21.95 11.70
C GLU A 30 -3.00 -22.07 12.46
N LYS A 31 -2.38 -20.96 12.87
CA LYS A 31 -1.10 -20.96 13.60
C LYS A 31 -1.25 -20.22 14.92
N GLU A 32 -0.79 -20.88 15.99
CA GLU A 32 -0.83 -20.33 17.35
C GLU A 32 0.06 -19.08 17.51
N GLU A 33 1.03 -18.88 16.59
CA GLU A 33 1.88 -17.69 16.54
C GLU A 33 1.48 -16.73 15.41
N ALA A 34 1.13 -15.51 15.79
CA ALA A 34 0.94 -14.40 14.86
C ALA A 34 2.29 -13.98 14.25
N ALA A 35 2.34 -13.91 12.91
CA ALA A 35 3.54 -13.44 12.23
C ALA A 35 3.68 -11.94 12.43
N THR A 36 4.76 -11.51 13.09
CA THR A 36 5.05 -10.09 13.32
C THR A 36 6.14 -9.63 12.37
N VAL A 37 5.84 -8.60 11.57
CA VAL A 37 6.77 -7.98 10.62
C VAL A 37 7.00 -6.54 11.06
N ARG A 38 8.27 -6.15 11.16
CA ARG A 38 8.65 -4.75 11.39
C ARG A 38 9.10 -4.12 10.08
N LEU A 39 8.57 -2.94 9.81
CA LEU A 39 8.85 -2.19 8.59
C LEU A 39 9.39 -0.82 8.99
N SER A 40 10.43 -0.39 8.29
CA SER A 40 10.85 1.01 8.26
C SER A 40 9.81 1.87 7.54
N HIS A 41 9.92 3.19 7.71
CA HIS A 41 9.07 4.15 7.00
C HIS A 41 9.12 3.96 5.47
N ALA A 42 10.31 3.72 4.89
CA ALA A 42 10.47 3.53 3.45
C ALA A 42 9.76 2.25 2.96
N GLU A 43 9.90 1.15 3.69
CA GLU A 43 9.25 -0.13 3.37
C GLU A 43 7.72 -0.03 3.50
N LEU A 44 7.21 0.69 4.49
CA LEU A 44 5.79 0.98 4.61
C LEU A 44 5.26 1.71 3.37
N ILE A 45 5.92 2.80 2.98
CA ILE A 45 5.49 3.61 1.84
C ILE A 45 5.43 2.73 0.59
N LEU A 46 6.44 1.91 0.35
CA LEU A 46 6.47 0.99 -0.78
C LEU A 46 5.33 -0.04 -0.73
N LEU A 47 5.07 -0.63 0.45
CA LEU A 47 3.98 -1.58 0.65
C LEU A 47 2.61 -0.94 0.37
N LEU A 48 2.36 0.26 0.91
CA LEU A 48 1.11 0.99 0.70
C LEU A 48 0.91 1.34 -0.78
N HIS A 49 1.96 1.83 -1.45
CA HIS A 49 1.91 2.09 -2.88
C HIS A 49 1.56 0.83 -3.68
N THR A 50 2.20 -0.30 -3.35
CA THR A 50 1.94 -1.58 -4.01
C THR A 50 0.50 -2.03 -3.81
N LEU A 51 -0.02 -1.97 -2.58
CA LEU A 51 -1.40 -2.36 -2.27
C LEU A 51 -2.43 -1.46 -2.96
N LEU A 52 -2.17 -0.15 -3.05
CA LEU A 52 -3.03 0.79 -3.76
C LEU A 52 -3.05 0.51 -5.26
N GLU A 53 -1.89 0.24 -5.87
CA GLU A 53 -1.80 -0.08 -7.29
C GLU A 53 -2.52 -1.39 -7.62
N VAL A 54 -2.34 -2.42 -6.77
CA VAL A 54 -3.09 -3.68 -6.86
C VAL A 54 -4.59 -3.41 -6.75
N ASN A 55 -5.03 -2.61 -5.78
CA ASN A 55 -6.44 -2.29 -5.60
C ASN A 55 -7.04 -1.58 -6.83
N ARG A 56 -6.32 -0.61 -7.39
CA ARG A 56 -6.71 0.11 -8.62
C ARG A 56 -6.84 -0.83 -9.81
N SER A 57 -5.85 -1.70 -10.01
CA SER A 57 -5.86 -2.71 -11.08
C SER A 57 -7.09 -3.62 -10.99
N PHE A 58 -7.47 -4.06 -9.79
CA PHE A 58 -8.66 -4.88 -9.58
C PHE A 58 -9.98 -4.12 -9.77
N ARG A 59 -10.03 -2.83 -9.44
CA ARG A 59 -11.22 -1.99 -9.63
C ARG A 59 -11.39 -1.49 -11.07
N GLY A 60 -10.38 -1.66 -11.91
CA GLY A 60 -10.35 -1.07 -13.25
C GLY A 60 -10.10 0.44 -13.23
N ASP A 61 -9.61 0.99 -12.12
CA ASP A 61 -9.23 2.40 -12.03
C ASP A 61 -7.94 2.63 -12.83
N ILE A 62 -7.94 3.63 -13.71
CA ILE A 62 -6.77 4.01 -14.50
C ILE A 62 -5.74 4.64 -13.54
N SER A 63 -4.50 4.15 -13.57
CA SER A 63 -3.42 4.70 -12.75
C SER A 63 -3.23 6.19 -13.08
N TYR A 64 -3.23 7.05 -12.05
CA TYR A 64 -3.15 8.51 -12.22
C TYR A 64 -1.90 8.96 -12.98
N TYR A 65 -0.85 8.13 -13.01
CA TYR A 65 0.40 8.39 -13.72
C TYR A 65 0.42 7.87 -15.17
N HIS A 66 -0.67 7.28 -15.67
CA HIS A 66 -0.73 6.73 -17.02
C HIS A 66 -1.22 7.74 -18.08
N ASP A 67 -1.79 8.88 -17.66
CA ASP A 67 -2.44 9.82 -18.59
C ASP A 67 -1.47 10.74 -19.35
N ASP A 68 -0.27 10.98 -18.82
CA ASP A 68 0.73 11.84 -19.48
C ASP A 68 1.32 11.22 -20.76
N GLN A 69 1.24 9.89 -20.92
CA GLN A 69 1.67 9.23 -22.16
C GLN A 69 0.54 9.08 -23.19
N VAL A 70 -0.71 9.00 -22.75
CA VAL A 70 -1.87 8.84 -23.66
C VAL A 70 -2.27 10.18 -24.28
N GLN A 71 -2.13 11.31 -23.57
CA GLN A 71 -2.41 12.63 -24.15
C GLN A 71 -1.42 13.03 -25.25
N ASN A 72 -0.14 12.63 -25.15
CA ASN A 72 0.85 12.94 -26.18
C ASN A 72 0.65 12.14 -27.48
N GLU A 73 0.15 10.91 -27.40
CA GLU A 73 -0.15 10.12 -28.61
C GLU A 73 -1.43 10.57 -29.33
N LEU A 74 -2.44 11.07 -28.59
CA LEU A 74 -3.67 11.60 -29.19
C LEU A 74 -3.46 12.94 -29.90
N LEU A 75 -2.55 13.79 -29.39
CA LEU A 75 -2.16 15.04 -30.06
C LEU A 75 -1.26 14.79 -31.29
N ALA A 76 -0.46 13.73 -31.30
CA ALA A 76 0.38 13.35 -32.45
C ALA A 76 -0.40 12.69 -33.60
N ARG A 77 -1.64 12.24 -33.37
CA ARG A 77 -2.48 11.52 -34.34
C ARG A 77 -3.60 12.34 -34.97
N SER A 78 -3.69 13.64 -34.67
CA SER A 78 -4.59 14.55 -35.38
C SER A 78 -3.83 15.26 -36.50
N PRO A 79 -3.89 14.80 -37.77
CA PRO A 79 -3.56 15.67 -38.90
C PRO A 79 -4.66 16.74 -39.02
N GLY A 80 -4.24 17.98 -39.28
CA GLY A 80 -5.13 19.10 -39.56
C GLY A 80 -5.92 18.96 -40.86
#